data_AF-A0A0M3I9T3-F1
#
_entry.id   AF-A0A0M3I9T3-F1
#
_cell.length_a   1.000
_cell.length_b   1.000
_cell.length_c   1.000
_cell.angle_alpha   90.00
_cell.angle_beta   90.00
_cell.angle_gamma   90.00
#
_symmetry.space_group_name_H-M   'P 1'
#
loop_
_entity.id
_entity.type
_entity.pdbx_description
1 polymer ?
#
loop_
_entity_poly.entity_id
_entity_poly.type
_entity_poly.pdbx_seq_one_letter_code
_entity_poly.pdbx_strand_id
1 'polypeptide(L)'
;MLPFFWRGFHKQLEEEDLCEPLQNHRSQVATERLTREWEREKRLASEAGRKPSLAAAVRRIYFKPVALLGILLFIEEAVKLLQPLAMGRLIRYFRYDAPLTLTEAYLAAGGVAITSAMVAFIHHPYFYGLQKQGMELKVATCGMIMQKGLRLSSAALHKTTVGHIVTLMSNDVAKFDMGLRLSSAALHKTTVGHIVTLMSNDVAKFDMAFLFVHFLWLSPLILISYTYMLWQEIGVSSLAGFGALLILVPIQGYFSRMMGKCRRQIASRTDKRVSVMNEILNGIRVIKMYAWENAFARVVDDLNIRENELVKVKANSVWQSLVMGTFWASGKMIILFAITCFILTGNQLTAERIFVAMALYNACRLPVTLFVPFALQFLFESNVSLRRVQAFLELEEYEQLEESSTIQNGHIFSKYADGSDSDEKVGAREAN
;
A
#
# COMPACT_ATOMS: atom_id res chain seq x y z
N MET A 1 17.44 -21.27 -3.75
CA MET A 1 16.00 -21.69 -3.72
C MET A 1 15.84 -23.20 -3.80
N LEU A 2 16.32 -23.91 -4.84
CA LEU A 2 16.12 -25.37 -4.97
C LEU A 2 16.53 -26.21 -3.75
N PRO A 3 17.69 -25.98 -3.09
CA PRO A 3 18.07 -26.76 -1.90
C PRO A 3 17.14 -26.54 -0.71
N PHE A 4 16.59 -25.33 -0.58
CA PHE A 4 15.65 -24.97 0.49
C PHE A 4 14.31 -25.69 0.29
N PHE A 5 13.78 -25.69 -0.94
CA PHE A 5 12.56 -26.45 -1.27
C PHE A 5 12.75 -27.95 -1.07
N TRP A 6 13.92 -28.48 -1.43
CA TRP A 6 14.24 -29.89 -1.20
C TRP A 6 14.21 -30.25 0.29
N ARG A 7 14.81 -29.42 1.15
CA ARG A 7 14.75 -29.60 2.61
C ARG A 7 13.32 -29.53 3.14
N GLY A 8 12.52 -28.55 2.70
CA GLY A 8 11.13 -28.39 3.11
C GLY A 8 10.20 -29.51 2.64
N PHE A 9 10.58 -30.27 1.63
CA PHE A 9 9.86 -31.48 1.24
C PHE A 9 10.10 -32.65 2.21
N HIS A 10 11.29 -32.73 2.82
CA HIS A 10 11.70 -33.86 3.66
C HIS A 10 11.55 -33.59 5.16
N LYS A 11 11.53 -32.32 5.58
CA LYS A 11 11.30 -31.94 6.97
C LYS A 11 10.46 -30.69 7.07
N GLN A 12 9.77 -30.55 8.20
CA GLN A 12 9.22 -29.26 8.59
C GLN A 12 10.37 -28.28 8.78
N LEU A 13 10.30 -27.14 8.10
CA LEU A 13 11.33 -26.11 8.16
C LEU A 13 11.26 -25.39 9.50
N GLU A 14 12.43 -25.22 10.12
CA GLU A 14 12.59 -24.46 11.36
C GLU A 14 13.28 -23.11 11.07
N GLU A 15 13.31 -22.21 12.05
CA GLU A 15 13.93 -20.88 11.89
C GLU A 15 15.40 -20.98 11.50
N GLU A 16 16.11 -22.00 12.00
CA GLU A 16 17.52 -22.27 11.69
C GLU A 16 17.78 -22.64 10.22
N ASP A 17 16.75 -23.12 9.49
CA ASP A 17 16.86 -23.44 8.07
C ASP A 17 16.79 -22.21 7.17
N LEU A 18 16.40 -21.06 7.71
CA LEU A 18 16.28 -19.82 6.97
C LEU A 18 17.66 -19.22 6.69
N CYS A 19 17.88 -18.82 5.45
CA CYS A 19 19.11 -18.13 5.09
C CYS A 19 19.17 -16.76 5.73
N GLU A 20 20.32 -16.41 6.30
CA GLU A 20 20.57 -15.04 6.74
C GLU A 20 20.44 -14.04 5.58
N PRO A 21 19.94 -12.83 5.84
CA PRO A 21 19.88 -11.79 4.83
C PRO A 21 21.28 -11.38 4.39
N LEU A 22 21.43 -11.13 3.09
CA LEU A 22 22.61 -10.49 2.50
C LEU A 22 22.95 -9.19 3.26
N GLN A 23 24.23 -8.86 3.40
CA GLN A 23 24.69 -7.66 4.14
C GLN A 23 23.97 -6.38 3.70
N ASN A 24 23.79 -6.19 2.38
CA ASN A 24 23.08 -5.04 1.81
C ASN A 24 21.58 -5.00 2.11
N HIS A 25 20.97 -6.10 2.55
CA HIS A 25 19.55 -6.19 2.88
C HIS A 25 19.31 -6.38 4.40
N ARG A 26 20.36 -6.24 5.23
CA ARG A 26 20.18 -6.21 6.68
C ARG A 26 19.36 -4.97 7.07
N SER A 27 18.51 -5.13 8.07
CA SER A 27 17.61 -4.08 8.55
C SER A 27 18.37 -2.81 8.92
N GLN A 28 19.51 -2.96 9.60
CA GLN A 28 20.37 -1.84 9.99
C GLN A 28 20.80 -0.99 8.79
N VAL A 29 21.32 -1.62 7.72
CA VAL A 29 21.80 -0.91 6.52
C VAL A 29 20.65 -0.20 5.81
N ALA A 30 19.50 -0.87 5.66
CA ALA A 30 18.32 -0.30 5.02
C ALA A 30 17.76 0.89 5.81
N THR A 31 17.67 0.76 7.14
CA THR A 31 17.23 1.83 8.04
C THR A 31 18.19 3.02 8.03
N GLU A 32 19.50 2.80 8.18
CA GLU A 32 20.50 3.87 8.15
C GLU A 32 20.48 4.65 6.83
N ARG A 33 20.31 3.96 5.71
CA ARG A 33 20.19 4.58 4.38
C ARG A 33 18.98 5.51 4.31
N LEU A 34 17.81 5.06 4.75
CA LEU A 34 16.60 5.87 4.73
C LEU A 34 16.64 7.02 5.75
N THR A 35 17.17 6.78 6.96
CA THR A 35 17.38 7.81 7.98
C THR A 35 18.31 8.92 7.46
N ARG A 36 19.42 8.57 6.80
CA ARG A 36 20.35 9.56 6.24
C ARG A 36 19.69 10.48 5.21
N GLU A 37 18.88 9.92 4.31
CA GLU A 37 18.15 10.71 3.32
C GLU A 37 16.98 11.50 3.93
N TRP A 38 16.38 11.02 5.02
CA TRP A 38 15.40 11.78 5.80
C TRP A 38 16.03 13.01 6.47
N GLU A 39 17.19 12.85 7.12
CA GLU A 39 17.95 13.97 7.69
C GLU A 39 18.37 14.99 6.62
N ARG A 40 18.83 14.49 5.47
CA ARG A 40 19.14 15.34 4.31
C ARG A 40 17.93 16.13 3.82
N GLU A 41 16.77 15.50 3.74
CA GLU A 41 15.51 16.15 3.35
C GLU A 41 15.09 17.23 4.36
N LYS A 42 15.25 16.99 5.67
CA LYS A 42 14.99 18.00 6.70
C LYS A 42 15.89 19.23 6.54
N ARG A 43 17.19 19.04 6.28
CA ARG A 43 18.13 20.14 6.02
C ARG A 43 17.72 20.96 4.79
N LEU A 44 17.50 20.30 3.65
CA LEU A 44 17.08 20.95 2.40
C LEU A 44 15.71 21.64 2.53
N ALA A 45 14.82 21.10 3.34
CA ALA A 45 13.51 21.71 3.60
C ALA A 45 13.64 22.98 4.44
N SER A 46 14.51 22.95 5.46
CA SER A 46 14.80 24.11 6.30
C SER A 46 15.47 25.25 5.51
N GLU A 47 16.45 24.94 4.67
CA GLU A 47 17.13 25.93 3.80
C GLU A 47 16.15 26.59 2.81
N ALA A 48 15.19 25.83 2.29
CA ALA A 48 14.20 26.31 1.32
C ALA A 48 12.91 26.87 1.98
N GLY A 49 12.84 26.96 3.31
CA GLY A 49 11.65 27.45 4.02
C GLY A 49 10.37 26.62 3.80
N ARG A 50 10.51 25.34 3.47
CA ARG A 50 9.39 24.42 3.17
C ARG A 50 9.27 23.32 4.24
N LYS A 51 8.10 22.69 4.32
CA LYS A 51 7.93 21.49 5.17
C LYS A 51 8.70 20.29 4.59
N PRO A 52 9.36 19.47 5.41
CA PRO A 52 10.03 18.25 4.95
C PRO A 52 9.00 17.24 4.43
N SER A 53 9.43 16.32 3.56
CA SER A 53 8.55 15.28 3.02
C SER A 53 9.25 13.92 2.96
N LEU A 54 8.76 12.94 3.72
CA LEU A 54 9.33 11.59 3.73
C LEU A 54 9.18 10.92 2.35
N ALA A 55 8.10 11.22 1.64
CA ALA A 55 7.91 10.76 0.26
C ALA A 55 8.99 11.29 -0.70
N ALA A 56 9.55 12.48 -0.46
CA ALA A 56 10.67 12.98 -1.25
C ALA A 56 11.97 12.19 -0.97
N ALA A 57 12.26 11.89 0.30
CA ALA A 57 13.40 11.05 0.68
C ALA A 57 13.30 9.64 0.08
N VAL A 58 12.12 9.00 0.20
CA VAL A 58 11.85 7.68 -0.39
C VAL A 58 12.04 7.72 -1.92
N ARG A 59 11.48 8.73 -2.60
CA ARG A 59 11.66 8.86 -4.06
C ARG A 59 13.13 8.97 -4.45
N ARG A 60 13.97 9.69 -3.72
CA ARG A 60 15.40 9.82 -4.07
C ARG A 60 16.15 8.48 -4.04
N ILE A 61 15.80 7.60 -3.10
CA ILE A 61 16.45 6.28 -2.97
C ILE A 61 15.92 5.31 -4.04
N TYR A 62 14.60 5.17 -4.13
CA TYR A 62 13.98 4.06 -4.86
C TYR A 62 13.61 4.40 -6.31
N PHE A 63 13.57 5.67 -6.72
CA PHE A 63 13.14 6.05 -8.07
C PHE A 63 14.01 5.45 -9.17
N LYS A 64 15.34 5.55 -9.06
CA LYS A 64 16.27 5.01 -10.08
C LYS A 64 16.15 3.49 -10.26
N PRO A 65 16.29 2.65 -9.20
CA PRO A 65 16.19 1.20 -9.37
C PRO A 65 14.81 0.76 -9.88
N VAL A 66 13.73 1.41 -9.41
CA VAL A 66 12.37 1.10 -9.87
C VAL A 66 12.15 1.55 -11.31
N ALA A 67 12.65 2.71 -11.72
CA ALA A 67 12.55 3.18 -13.10
C ALA A 67 13.27 2.23 -14.08
N LEU A 68 14.46 1.71 -13.71
CA LEU A 68 15.18 0.73 -14.52
C LEU A 68 14.39 -0.58 -14.69
N LEU A 69 13.74 -1.07 -13.63
CA LEU A 69 12.83 -2.22 -13.73
C LEU A 69 11.62 -1.93 -14.63
N GLY A 70 11.17 -0.68 -14.69
CA GLY A 70 10.10 -0.25 -15.59
C GLY A 70 10.44 -0.41 -17.07
N ILE A 71 11.72 -0.28 -17.43
CA ILE A 71 12.19 -0.52 -18.80
C ILE A 71 12.05 -2.01 -19.14
N LEU A 72 12.35 -2.91 -18.20
CA LEU A 72 12.15 -4.36 -18.40
C LEU A 72 10.68 -4.69 -18.65
N LEU A 73 9.76 -4.09 -17.88
CA LEU A 73 8.32 -4.27 -18.11
C LEU A 73 7.88 -3.74 -19.47
N PHE A 74 8.41 -2.58 -19.89
CA PHE A 74 8.12 -2.05 -21.23
C PHE A 74 8.57 -3.02 -22.33
N ILE A 75 9.76 -3.61 -22.20
CA ILE A 75 10.26 -4.65 -23.13
C ILE A 75 9.37 -5.90 -23.07
N GLU A 76 8.98 -6.35 -21.88
CA GLU A 76 8.07 -7.49 -21.70
C GLU A 76 6.76 -7.28 -22.47
N GLU A 77 6.14 -6.11 -22.35
CA GLU A 77 4.89 -5.77 -23.04
C GLU A 77 5.08 -5.63 -24.55
N ALA A 78 6.23 -5.11 -25.01
CA ALA A 78 6.57 -5.09 -26.43
C ALA A 78 6.70 -6.50 -27.01
N VAL A 79 7.30 -7.44 -26.27
CA VAL A 79 7.40 -8.86 -26.70
C VAL A 79 6.02 -9.52 -26.72
N LYS A 80 5.17 -9.27 -25.72
CA LYS A 80 3.79 -9.79 -25.69
C LYS A 80 2.96 -9.34 -26.87
N LEU A 81 3.16 -8.10 -27.36
CA LEU A 81 2.47 -7.60 -28.56
C LEU A 81 2.81 -8.39 -29.83
N LEU A 82 4.03 -8.93 -29.93
CA LEU A 82 4.48 -9.68 -31.10
C LEU A 82 3.93 -11.12 -31.14
N GLN A 83 3.63 -11.71 -29.97
CA GLN A 83 3.21 -13.10 -29.88
C GLN A 83 1.89 -13.42 -30.61
N PRO A 84 0.81 -12.60 -30.50
CA PRO A 84 -0.42 -12.79 -31.28
C PRO A 84 -0.21 -12.78 -32.78
N LEU A 85 0.70 -11.95 -33.30
CA LEU A 85 0.98 -11.85 -34.73
C LEU A 85 1.67 -13.11 -35.27
N ALA A 86 2.65 -13.64 -34.52
CA ALA A 86 3.30 -14.91 -34.84
C ALA A 86 2.28 -16.05 -34.85
N MET A 87 1.38 -16.07 -33.86
CA MET A 87 0.30 -17.06 -33.79
C MET A 87 -0.71 -16.91 -34.94
N GLY A 88 -1.05 -15.68 -35.34
CA GLY A 88 -1.89 -15.39 -36.50
C GLY A 88 -1.33 -15.99 -37.79
N ARG A 89 -0.03 -15.81 -38.05
CA ARG A 89 0.65 -16.42 -39.21
C ARG A 89 0.63 -17.95 -39.16
N LEU A 90 0.81 -18.53 -37.97
CA LEU A 90 0.73 -19.98 -37.80
C LEU A 90 -0.68 -20.51 -38.10
N ILE A 91 -1.73 -19.80 -37.68
CA ILE A 91 -3.12 -20.16 -38.00
C ILE A 91 -3.39 -20.03 -39.51
N ARG A 92 -2.79 -19.03 -40.16
CA ARG A 92 -2.91 -18.85 -41.61
C ARG A 92 -2.35 -20.02 -42.42
N TYR A 93 -1.29 -20.68 -41.96
CA TYR A 93 -0.75 -21.88 -42.62
C TYR A 93 -1.78 -23.02 -42.72
N PHE A 94 -2.68 -23.15 -41.76
CA PHE A 94 -3.74 -24.18 -41.78
C PHE A 94 -4.94 -23.83 -42.67
N ARG A 95 -4.92 -22.66 -43.33
CA ARG A 95 -5.97 -22.28 -44.29
C ARG A 95 -5.67 -22.83 -45.67
N TYR A 96 -6.69 -23.42 -46.29
CA TYR A 96 -6.61 -24.00 -47.63
C TYR A 96 -6.33 -22.95 -48.73
N ASP A 97 -6.75 -21.70 -48.52
CA ASP A 97 -6.66 -20.59 -49.47
C ASP A 97 -5.33 -19.80 -49.41
N ALA A 98 -4.43 -20.12 -48.48
CA ALA A 98 -3.17 -19.40 -48.30
C ALA A 98 -2.03 -20.37 -47.95
N PRO A 99 -1.42 -21.04 -48.94
CA PRO A 99 -0.30 -21.95 -48.67
C PRO A 99 0.92 -21.14 -48.24
N LEU A 100 1.13 -21.00 -46.93
CA LEU A 100 2.42 -20.61 -46.39
C LEU A 100 3.41 -21.75 -46.63
N THR A 101 4.67 -21.41 -46.83
CA THR A 101 5.72 -22.42 -46.91
C THR A 101 5.91 -23.10 -45.55
N LEU A 102 6.31 -24.37 -45.56
CA LEU A 102 6.57 -25.14 -44.33
C LEU A 102 7.60 -24.41 -43.42
N THR A 103 8.58 -23.75 -44.03
CA THR A 103 9.60 -22.95 -43.34
C THR A 103 8.98 -21.75 -42.62
N GLU A 104 8.05 -21.01 -43.24
CA GLU A 104 7.37 -19.89 -42.58
C GLU A 104 6.50 -20.33 -41.41
N ALA A 105 5.87 -21.51 -41.51
CA ALA A 105 5.11 -22.10 -40.41
C ALA A 105 6.01 -22.45 -39.21
N TYR A 106 7.16 -23.09 -39.46
CA TYR A 106 8.15 -23.36 -38.42
C TYR A 106 8.74 -22.09 -37.81
N LEU A 107 9.00 -21.06 -38.61
CA LEU A 107 9.45 -19.75 -38.12
C LEU A 107 8.40 -19.08 -37.24
N ALA A 108 7.12 -19.15 -37.61
CA ALA A 108 6.01 -18.62 -36.82
C ALA A 108 5.86 -19.37 -35.48
N ALA A 109 5.90 -20.70 -35.50
CA ALA A 109 5.85 -21.53 -34.29
C ALA A 109 7.06 -21.28 -33.37
N GLY A 110 8.27 -21.20 -33.94
CA GLY A 110 9.49 -20.83 -33.24
C GLY A 110 9.38 -19.42 -32.62
N GLY A 111 8.82 -18.47 -33.35
CA GLY A 111 8.53 -17.12 -32.85
C GLY A 111 7.60 -17.12 -31.63
N VAL A 112 6.52 -17.92 -31.63
CA VAL A 112 5.63 -18.07 -30.46
C VAL A 112 6.37 -18.66 -29.25
N ALA A 113 7.19 -19.69 -29.46
CA ALA A 113 7.97 -20.31 -28.38
C ALA A 113 9.02 -19.36 -27.80
N ILE A 114 9.77 -18.66 -28.66
CA ILE A 114 10.81 -17.71 -28.27
C ILE A 114 10.20 -16.52 -27.51
N THR A 115 9.14 -15.91 -28.05
CA THR A 115 8.45 -14.78 -27.38
C THR A 115 7.91 -15.19 -26.01
N SER A 116 7.31 -16.38 -25.89
CA SER A 116 6.83 -16.92 -24.61
C SER A 116 7.97 -17.13 -23.60
N ALA A 117 9.10 -17.69 -24.04
CA ALA A 117 10.28 -17.86 -23.19
C ALA A 117 10.86 -16.50 -22.74
N MET A 118 11.01 -15.55 -23.67
CA MET A 118 11.50 -14.20 -23.38
C MET A 118 10.63 -13.49 -22.34
N VAL A 119 9.30 -13.58 -22.46
CA VAL A 119 8.39 -13.02 -21.45
C VAL A 119 8.65 -13.64 -20.09
N ALA A 120 8.77 -14.96 -19.98
CA ALA A 120 9.06 -15.61 -18.69
C ALA A 120 10.40 -15.17 -18.09
N PHE A 121 11.47 -15.11 -18.90
CA PHE A 121 12.79 -14.68 -18.45
C PHE A 121 12.87 -13.21 -18.07
N ILE A 122 12.03 -12.34 -18.63
CA ILE A 122 11.96 -10.92 -18.27
C ILE A 122 11.05 -10.69 -17.05
N HIS A 123 9.90 -11.35 -17.03
CA HIS A 123 8.85 -11.15 -16.03
C HIS A 123 9.33 -11.50 -14.62
N HIS A 124 9.97 -12.66 -14.44
CA HIS A 124 10.36 -13.10 -13.09
C HIS A 124 11.42 -12.20 -12.44
N PRO A 125 12.52 -11.80 -13.12
CA PRO A 125 13.46 -10.82 -12.57
C PRO A 125 12.82 -9.45 -12.31
N TYR A 126 11.95 -8.97 -13.20
CA TYR A 126 11.19 -7.73 -13.01
C TYR A 126 10.34 -7.79 -11.74
N PHE A 127 9.50 -8.83 -11.62
CA PHE A 127 8.58 -9.03 -10.51
C PHE A 127 9.32 -9.16 -9.18
N TYR A 128 10.36 -10.01 -9.15
CA TYR A 128 11.21 -10.17 -7.98
C TYR A 128 11.92 -8.86 -7.60
N GLY A 129 12.43 -8.12 -8.60
CA GLY A 129 13.08 -6.83 -8.40
C GLY A 129 12.16 -5.83 -7.69
N LEU A 130 10.91 -5.72 -8.11
CA LEU A 130 9.92 -4.83 -7.50
C LEU A 130 9.54 -5.26 -6.08
N GLN A 131 9.26 -6.54 -5.86
CA GLN A 131 8.96 -7.07 -4.52
C GLN A 131 10.11 -6.81 -3.55
N LYS A 132 11.35 -6.99 -4.02
CA LYS A 132 12.55 -6.70 -3.25
C LYS A 132 12.65 -5.23 -2.84
N GLN A 133 12.38 -4.28 -3.76
CA GLN A 133 12.40 -2.85 -3.43
C GLN A 133 11.32 -2.49 -2.39
N GLY A 134 10.12 -3.05 -2.54
CA GLY A 134 9.03 -2.86 -1.57
C GLY A 134 9.39 -3.36 -0.17
N MET A 135 9.91 -4.58 -0.11
CA MET A 135 10.35 -5.20 1.14
C MET A 135 11.49 -4.41 1.81
N GLU A 136 12.45 -3.90 1.05
CA GLU A 136 13.54 -3.06 1.57
C GLU A 136 12.99 -1.77 2.21
N LEU A 137 12.07 -1.06 1.52
CA LEU A 137 11.42 0.13 2.08
C LEU A 137 10.63 -0.20 3.35
N LYS A 138 9.95 -1.34 3.36
CA LYS A 138 9.20 -1.82 4.53
C LYS A 138 10.10 -2.06 5.73
N VAL A 139 11.20 -2.77 5.55
CA VAL A 139 12.16 -3.02 6.62
C VAL A 139 12.80 -1.70 7.10
N ALA A 140 13.19 -0.82 6.17
CA ALA A 140 13.79 0.47 6.50
C ALA A 140 12.86 1.35 7.35
N THR A 141 11.59 1.48 6.93
CA THR A 141 10.58 2.28 7.65
C THR A 141 10.22 1.68 9.00
N CYS A 142 10.09 0.36 9.12
CA CYS A 142 9.92 -0.32 10.41
C CYS A 142 11.08 -0.01 11.37
N GLY A 143 12.33 -0.09 10.91
CA GLY A 143 13.48 0.23 11.74
C GLY A 143 13.53 1.69 12.18
N MET A 144 13.16 2.64 11.29
CA MET A 144 13.04 4.07 11.66
C MET A 144 11.97 4.29 12.73
N ILE A 145 10.80 3.65 12.58
CA ILE A 145 9.70 3.73 13.54
C ILE A 145 10.15 3.17 14.90
N MET A 146 10.84 2.02 14.93
CA MET A 146 11.35 1.44 16.17
C MET A 146 12.39 2.34 16.84
N GLN A 147 13.37 2.85 16.08
CA GLN A 147 14.38 3.76 16.62
C GLN A 147 13.75 5.02 17.20
N LYS A 148 12.80 5.64 16.49
CA LYS A 148 12.07 6.81 16.98
C LYS A 148 11.21 6.47 18.21
N GLY A 149 10.51 5.34 18.19
CA GLY A 149 9.66 4.89 19.29
C GLY A 149 10.44 4.70 20.59
N LEU A 150 11.65 4.13 20.52
CA LEU A 150 12.54 3.99 21.67
C LEU A 150 12.96 5.35 22.25
N ARG A 151 13.30 6.33 21.41
CA ARG A 151 13.67 7.68 21.83
C ARG A 151 12.50 8.45 22.46
N LEU A 152 11.30 8.30 21.92
CA LEU A 152 10.08 8.93 22.46
C LEU A 152 9.64 8.31 23.80
N SER A 153 9.72 6.98 23.93
CA SER A 153 9.33 6.29 25.18
C SER A 153 10.20 6.72 26.37
N SER A 154 11.50 6.93 26.15
CA SER A 154 12.39 7.48 27.18
C SER A 154 11.94 8.88 27.61
N ALA A 155 11.52 9.72 26.66
CA ALA A 155 11.03 11.07 26.94
C ALA A 155 9.75 11.09 27.79
N ALA A 156 8.81 10.20 27.47
CA ALA A 156 7.53 10.09 28.18
C ALA A 156 7.73 9.48 29.59
N LEU A 157 8.58 8.46 29.72
CA LEU A 157 8.85 7.78 30.99
C LEU A 157 9.55 8.68 32.00
N HIS A 158 10.45 9.57 31.53
CA HIS A 158 11.15 10.52 32.41
C HIS A 158 10.26 11.68 32.85
N LYS A 159 9.32 12.16 32.02
CA LYS A 159 8.29 13.14 32.42
C LYS A 159 7.40 12.65 33.58
N THR A 160 7.26 11.33 33.75
CA THR A 160 6.50 10.69 34.84
C THR A 160 7.36 10.21 36.01
N THR A 161 8.64 10.60 36.11
CA THR A 161 9.46 10.22 37.27
C THR A 161 8.82 10.66 38.58
N VAL A 162 8.89 9.79 39.57
CA VAL A 162 8.27 9.96 40.90
C VAL A 162 8.66 11.31 41.53
N GLY A 163 9.88 11.79 41.31
CA GLY A 163 10.33 13.11 41.77
C GLY A 163 9.51 14.26 41.19
N HIS A 164 9.21 14.25 39.89
CA HIS A 164 8.42 15.29 39.24
C HIS A 164 6.93 15.20 39.61
N ILE A 165 6.41 13.98 39.85
CA ILE A 165 5.07 13.76 40.42
C ILE A 165 4.99 14.37 41.82
N VAL A 166 6.01 14.15 42.66
CA VAL A 166 6.08 14.75 44.01
C VAL A 166 6.18 16.27 43.91
N THR A 167 7.03 16.84 43.06
CA THR A 167 7.16 18.30 42.91
C THR A 167 5.88 18.95 42.35
N LEU A 168 5.18 18.31 41.42
CA LEU A 168 3.88 18.79 40.90
C LEU A 168 2.74 18.62 41.91
N MET A 169 2.71 17.50 42.65
CA MET A 169 1.78 17.31 43.77
C MET A 169 1.95 18.37 44.84
N SER A 170 3.21 18.76 45.12
CA SER A 170 3.52 19.79 46.11
C SER A 170 3.19 21.20 45.64
N ASN A 171 3.13 21.47 44.32
CA ASN A 171 2.99 22.83 43.81
C ASN A 171 1.62 23.21 43.21
N ASP A 172 0.78 22.31 42.67
CA ASP A 172 -0.60 22.67 42.26
C ASP A 172 -1.43 21.45 41.79
N VAL A 173 -2.48 21.07 42.54
CA VAL A 173 -3.46 20.03 42.15
C VAL A 173 -4.24 20.41 40.86
N ALA A 174 -4.38 21.70 40.56
CA ALA A 174 -5.08 22.18 39.36
C ALA A 174 -4.31 21.97 38.04
N LYS A 175 -2.97 21.93 38.09
CA LYS A 175 -2.13 21.59 36.91
C LYS A 175 -2.14 20.10 36.61
N PHE A 176 -2.53 19.27 37.58
CA PHE A 176 -2.62 17.82 37.44
C PHE A 176 -3.62 17.41 36.35
N ASP A 177 -4.79 18.07 36.28
CA ASP A 177 -5.82 17.76 35.27
C ASP A 177 -5.44 18.24 33.86
N MET A 178 -4.78 19.40 33.74
CA MET A 178 -4.30 19.94 32.45
C MET A 178 -3.08 19.19 31.91
N GLY A 179 -2.13 18.84 32.79
CA GLY A 179 -0.94 18.05 32.47
C GLY A 179 -1.27 16.61 32.11
N LEU A 180 -2.23 15.98 32.80
CA LEU A 180 -2.77 14.68 32.41
C LEU A 180 -3.56 14.73 31.11
N ARG A 181 -4.28 15.82 30.80
CA ARG A 181 -4.99 15.96 29.51
C ARG A 181 -4.03 16.14 28.33
N LEU A 182 -2.96 16.94 28.47
CA LEU A 182 -1.93 17.11 27.43
C LEU A 182 -1.02 15.87 27.30
N SER A 183 -0.61 15.27 28.43
CA SER A 183 0.12 14.01 28.46
C SER A 183 -0.73 12.90 27.87
N SER A 184 -1.99 12.74 28.27
CA SER A 184 -2.93 11.76 27.70
C SER A 184 -3.15 12.00 26.21
N ALA A 185 -3.28 13.23 25.71
CA ALA A 185 -3.43 13.48 24.27
C ALA A 185 -2.18 13.12 23.45
N ALA A 186 -0.98 13.34 23.99
CA ALA A 186 0.30 12.95 23.36
C ALA A 186 0.57 11.45 23.49
N LEU A 187 0.34 10.87 24.67
CA LEU A 187 0.49 9.45 25.00
C LEU A 187 -0.54 8.58 24.26
N HIS A 188 -1.75 9.10 24.04
CA HIS A 188 -2.80 8.47 23.25
C HIS A 188 -2.48 8.55 21.74
N LYS A 189 -1.71 9.56 21.29
CA LYS A 189 -1.14 9.65 19.93
C LYS A 189 0.07 8.74 19.71
N THR A 190 0.75 8.27 20.76
CA THR A 190 1.93 7.38 20.67
C THR A 190 1.76 6.11 21.50
N THR A 191 0.54 5.56 21.58
CA THR A 191 0.34 4.28 22.26
C THR A 191 1.15 3.19 21.55
N VAL A 192 1.64 2.20 22.29
CA VAL A 192 2.29 1.01 21.72
C VAL A 192 1.42 0.38 20.63
N GLY A 193 0.09 0.40 20.80
CA GLY A 193 -0.87 -0.03 19.78
C GLY A 193 -0.83 0.79 18.48
N HIS A 194 -0.62 2.10 18.55
CA HIS A 194 -0.45 2.93 17.34
C HIS A 194 0.85 2.60 16.60
N ILE A 195 1.96 2.38 17.32
CA ILE A 195 3.24 1.94 16.74
C ILE A 195 3.08 0.59 16.05
N VAL A 196 2.46 -0.39 16.73
CA VAL A 196 2.17 -1.72 16.16
C VAL A 196 1.28 -1.59 14.92
N THR A 197 0.28 -0.71 14.93
CA THR A 197 -0.58 -0.46 13.76
C THR A 197 0.22 0.11 12.58
N LEU A 198 1.11 1.08 12.83
CA LEU A 198 1.99 1.62 11.80
C LEU A 198 2.88 0.53 11.20
N MET A 199 3.52 -0.29 12.03
CA MET A 199 4.43 -1.34 11.56
C MET A 199 3.71 -2.49 10.83
N SER A 200 2.51 -2.87 11.29
CA SER A 200 1.78 -4.04 10.75
C SER A 200 0.90 -3.71 9.55
N ASN A 201 0.23 -2.55 9.54
CA ASN A 201 -0.78 -2.20 8.53
C ASN A 201 -0.29 -1.14 7.54
N ASP A 202 0.39 -0.09 8.03
CA ASP A 202 0.81 1.01 7.15
C ASP A 202 1.98 0.62 6.27
N VAL A 203 2.99 -0.01 6.85
CA VAL A 203 4.21 -0.38 6.13
C VAL A 203 3.97 -1.52 5.12
N ALA A 204 3.03 -2.42 5.40
CA ALA A 204 2.70 -3.54 4.51
C ALA A 204 2.16 -3.10 3.13
N LYS A 205 1.63 -1.88 3.02
CA LYS A 205 1.07 -1.34 1.77
C LYS A 205 2.14 -1.00 0.73
N PHE A 206 3.38 -0.75 1.18
CA PHE A 206 4.48 -0.39 0.30
C PHE A 206 4.81 -1.52 -0.68
N ASP A 207 4.80 -2.77 -0.21
CA ASP A 207 5.08 -3.96 -1.03
C ASP A 207 4.17 -4.00 -2.28
N MET A 208 2.88 -3.76 -2.10
CA MET A 208 1.89 -3.79 -3.18
C MET A 208 1.98 -2.56 -4.09
N ALA A 209 2.32 -1.38 -3.55
CA ALA A 209 2.41 -0.17 -4.36
C ALA A 209 3.53 -0.25 -5.42
N PHE A 210 4.71 -0.77 -5.05
CA PHE A 210 5.79 -0.95 -6.02
C PHE A 210 5.42 -1.92 -7.14
N LEU A 211 4.63 -2.95 -6.84
CA LEU A 211 4.24 -3.95 -7.83
C LEU A 211 3.37 -3.37 -8.96
N PHE A 212 2.51 -2.40 -8.63
CA PHE A 212 1.54 -1.86 -9.58
C PHE A 212 1.91 -0.48 -10.15
N VAL A 213 2.90 0.22 -9.59
CA VAL A 213 3.21 1.63 -9.96
C VAL A 213 3.51 1.82 -11.45
N HIS A 214 4.17 0.86 -12.10
CA HIS A 214 4.54 0.99 -13.52
C HIS A 214 3.34 0.98 -14.45
N PHE A 215 2.23 0.33 -14.07
CA PHE A 215 1.02 0.31 -14.88
C PHE A 215 0.34 1.67 -14.97
N LEU A 216 0.66 2.65 -14.11
CA LEU A 216 0.10 4.00 -14.21
C LEU A 216 0.53 4.74 -15.47
N TRP A 217 1.80 4.61 -15.86
CA TRP A 217 2.33 5.26 -17.06
C TRP A 217 2.42 4.30 -18.25
N LEU A 218 2.51 2.99 -18.00
CA LEU A 218 2.59 2.00 -19.07
C LEU A 218 1.21 1.67 -19.66
N SER A 219 0.14 1.68 -18.86
CA SER A 219 -1.20 1.33 -19.37
C SER A 219 -1.74 2.25 -20.47
N PRO A 220 -1.51 3.58 -20.50
CA PRO A 220 -1.90 4.40 -21.64
C PRO A 220 -1.12 4.04 -22.90
N LEU A 221 0.18 3.72 -22.78
CA LEU A 221 1.02 3.30 -23.90
C LEU A 221 0.60 1.93 -24.44
N ILE A 222 0.28 0.99 -23.54
CA ILE A 222 -0.33 -0.30 -23.87
C ILE A 222 -1.64 -0.06 -24.62
N LEU A 223 -2.55 0.74 -24.06
CA LEU A 223 -3.85 0.99 -24.69
C LEU A 223 -3.71 1.54 -26.11
N ILE A 224 -2.82 2.51 -26.33
CA ILE A 224 -2.55 3.07 -27.66
C ILE A 224 -1.97 2.02 -28.61
N SER A 225 -0.93 1.29 -28.19
CA SER A 225 -0.25 0.28 -29.02
C SER A 225 -1.16 -0.89 -29.41
N TYR A 226 -1.92 -1.45 -28.46
CA TYR A 226 -2.89 -2.51 -28.74
C TYR A 226 -4.05 -2.01 -29.61
N THR A 227 -4.52 -0.78 -29.41
CA THR A 227 -5.55 -0.18 -30.27
C THR A 227 -5.05 -0.04 -31.70
N TYR A 228 -3.81 0.43 -31.89
CA TYR A 228 -3.20 0.54 -33.21
C TYR A 228 -3.06 -0.82 -33.90
N MET A 229 -2.57 -1.85 -33.20
CA MET A 229 -2.46 -3.21 -33.75
C MET A 229 -3.85 -3.78 -34.11
N LEU A 230 -4.84 -3.59 -33.25
CA LEU A 230 -6.22 -4.01 -33.52
C LEU A 230 -6.82 -3.28 -34.73
N TRP A 231 -6.51 -2.00 -34.90
CA TRP A 231 -6.96 -1.23 -36.06
C TRP A 231 -6.39 -1.80 -37.37
N GLN A 232 -5.16 -2.29 -37.36
CA GLN A 232 -4.59 -2.94 -38.55
C GLN A 232 -5.31 -4.25 -38.92
N GLU A 233 -5.80 -5.01 -37.93
CA GLU A 233 -6.44 -6.31 -38.15
C GLU A 233 -7.93 -6.23 -38.49
N ILE A 234 -8.69 -5.40 -37.76
CA ILE A 234 -10.16 -5.30 -37.85
C ILE A 234 -10.67 -3.89 -38.15
N GLY A 235 -9.79 -2.94 -38.47
CA GLY A 235 -10.16 -1.58 -38.87
C GLY A 235 -10.91 -0.80 -37.80
N VAL A 236 -11.89 -0.01 -38.23
CA VAL A 236 -12.73 0.85 -37.36
C VAL A 236 -13.53 0.03 -36.34
N SER A 237 -13.84 -1.23 -36.64
CA SER A 237 -14.55 -2.14 -35.73
C SER A 237 -13.79 -2.41 -34.43
N SER A 238 -12.47 -2.16 -34.40
CA SER A 238 -11.67 -2.20 -33.17
C SER A 238 -12.19 -1.24 -32.09
N LEU A 239 -12.69 -0.07 -32.49
CA LEU A 239 -13.21 0.94 -31.56
C LEU A 239 -14.50 0.48 -30.88
N ALA A 240 -15.31 -0.36 -31.53
CA ALA A 240 -16.54 -0.89 -30.93
C ALA A 240 -16.22 -1.77 -29.70
N GLY A 241 -15.16 -2.58 -29.76
CA GLY A 241 -14.69 -3.37 -28.62
C GLY A 241 -14.20 -2.50 -27.45
N PHE A 242 -13.45 -1.43 -27.73
CA PHE A 242 -13.04 -0.48 -26.69
C PHE A 242 -14.21 0.34 -26.14
N GLY A 243 -15.20 0.67 -26.97
CA GLY A 243 -16.46 1.27 -26.55
C GLY A 243 -17.22 0.38 -25.56
N ALA A 244 -17.28 -0.93 -25.82
CA ALA A 244 -17.86 -1.89 -24.89
C ALA A 244 -17.08 -1.92 -23.55
N LEU A 245 -15.75 -1.84 -23.58
CA LEU A 245 -14.92 -1.74 -22.37
C LEU A 245 -15.24 -0.45 -21.59
N LEU A 246 -15.36 0.70 -22.26
CA LEU A 246 -15.71 1.98 -21.63
C LEU A 246 -17.09 1.97 -20.98
N ILE A 247 -18.06 1.23 -21.52
CA ILE A 247 -19.40 1.05 -20.92
C ILE A 247 -19.34 0.11 -19.70
N LEU A 248 -18.47 -0.90 -19.72
CA LEU A 248 -18.36 -1.86 -18.61
C LEU A 248 -17.67 -1.25 -17.37
N VAL A 249 -16.73 -0.32 -17.54
CA VAL A 249 -16.05 0.38 -16.44
C VAL A 249 -17.01 1.08 -15.46
N PRO A 250 -17.98 1.92 -15.88
CA PRO A 250 -18.92 2.55 -14.95
C PRO A 250 -19.87 1.55 -14.28
N ILE A 251 -20.27 0.47 -14.96
CA ILE A 251 -21.07 -0.62 -14.37
C ILE A 251 -20.28 -1.28 -13.23
N GLN A 252 -19.02 -1.64 -13.50
CA GLN A 252 -18.12 -2.20 -12.48
C GLN A 252 -17.87 -1.21 -11.34
N GLY A 253 -17.74 0.08 -11.65
CA GLY A 253 -17.60 1.16 -10.67
C GLY A 253 -18.81 1.27 -9.74
N TYR A 254 -20.03 1.14 -10.27
CA TYR A 254 -21.26 1.11 -9.48
C TYR A 254 -21.31 -0.10 -8.53
N PHE A 255 -21.05 -1.31 -9.03
CA PHE A 255 -21.01 -2.52 -8.20
C PHE A 255 -19.94 -2.43 -7.10
N SER A 256 -18.77 -1.90 -7.44
CA SER A 256 -17.67 -1.67 -6.49
C SER A 256 -18.04 -0.67 -5.39
N ARG A 257 -18.79 0.40 -5.73
CA ARG A 257 -19.31 1.35 -4.73
C ARG A 257 -20.33 0.71 -3.80
N MET A 258 -21.22 -0.14 -4.32
CA MET A 258 -22.21 -0.86 -3.50
C MET A 258 -21.55 -1.88 -2.57
N MET A 259 -20.56 -2.62 -3.07
CA MET A 259 -19.71 -3.49 -2.27
C MET A 259 -19.05 -2.70 -1.12
N GLY A 260 -18.47 -1.53 -1.43
CA GLY A 260 -17.86 -0.65 -0.42
C GLY A 260 -18.84 -0.18 0.66
N LYS A 261 -20.07 0.20 0.30
CA LYS A 261 -21.13 0.55 1.26
C LYS A 261 -21.48 -0.63 2.19
N CYS A 262 -21.61 -1.84 1.63
CA CYS A 262 -21.87 -3.04 2.42
C CYS A 262 -20.71 -3.34 3.38
N ARG A 263 -19.45 -3.25 2.91
CA ARG A 263 -18.25 -3.47 3.73
C ARG A 263 -18.18 -2.51 4.92
N ARG A 264 -18.56 -1.24 4.75
CA ARG A 264 -18.64 -0.27 5.85
C ARG A 264 -19.71 -0.64 6.88
N GLN A 265 -20.88 -1.11 6.43
CA GLN A 265 -21.95 -1.56 7.32
C GLN A 265 -21.57 -2.84 8.07
N ILE A 266 -20.86 -3.76 7.41
CA ILE A 266 -20.31 -4.97 8.04
C ILE A 266 -19.36 -4.55 9.16
N ALA A 267 -18.37 -3.69 8.89
CA ALA A 267 -17.43 -3.21 9.90
C ALA A 267 -18.13 -2.67 11.15
N SER A 268 -19.09 -1.75 10.99
CA SER A 268 -19.85 -1.19 12.12
C SER A 268 -20.65 -2.23 12.92
N ARG A 269 -21.21 -3.26 12.27
CA ARG A 269 -21.94 -4.35 12.94
C ARG A 269 -20.99 -5.32 13.64
N THR A 270 -19.87 -5.65 12.99
CA THR A 270 -18.82 -6.49 13.56
C THR A 270 -18.21 -5.82 14.80
N ASP A 271 -17.98 -4.50 14.79
CA ASP A 271 -17.48 -3.76 15.95
C ASP A 271 -18.45 -3.87 17.14
N LYS A 272 -19.76 -3.71 16.91
CA LYS A 272 -20.77 -3.89 17.97
C LYS A 272 -20.77 -5.32 18.53
N ARG A 273 -20.67 -6.33 17.67
CA ARG A 273 -20.55 -7.74 18.09
C ARG A 273 -19.29 -7.95 18.94
N VAL A 274 -18.14 -7.46 18.48
CA VAL A 274 -16.86 -7.62 19.18
C VAL A 274 -16.90 -6.91 20.53
N SER A 275 -17.52 -5.73 20.63
CA SER A 275 -17.69 -5.00 21.89
C SER A 275 -18.48 -5.80 22.93
N VAL A 276 -19.67 -6.31 22.56
CA VAL A 276 -20.52 -7.12 23.46
C VAL A 276 -19.79 -8.41 23.88
N MET A 277 -19.13 -9.09 22.94
CA MET A 277 -18.33 -10.27 23.26
C MET A 277 -17.19 -9.94 24.22
N ASN A 278 -16.56 -8.79 24.08
CA ASN A 278 -15.49 -8.34 24.99
C ASN A 278 -16.01 -8.11 26.41
N GLU A 279 -17.20 -7.51 26.58
CA GLU A 279 -17.85 -7.35 27.89
C GLU A 279 -18.14 -8.71 28.55
N ILE A 280 -18.66 -9.68 27.80
CA ILE A 280 -18.92 -11.05 28.29
C ILE A 280 -17.62 -11.75 28.70
N LEU A 281 -16.57 -11.66 27.88
CA LEU A 281 -15.28 -12.30 28.16
C LEU A 281 -14.60 -11.72 29.41
N ASN A 282 -14.66 -10.39 29.59
CA ASN A 282 -14.15 -9.74 30.80
C ASN A 282 -14.93 -10.17 32.05
N GLY A 283 -16.24 -10.46 31.91
CA GLY A 283 -17.11 -10.96 32.98
C GLY A 283 -17.17 -12.48 33.16
N ILE A 284 -16.37 -13.26 32.41
CA ILE A 284 -16.63 -14.71 32.25
C ILE A 284 -16.62 -15.50 33.55
N ARG A 285 -15.79 -15.11 34.53
CA ARG A 285 -15.70 -15.80 35.83
C ARG A 285 -17.01 -15.71 36.62
N VAL A 286 -17.64 -14.53 36.62
CA VAL A 286 -18.93 -14.31 37.29
C VAL A 286 -20.03 -15.09 36.58
N ILE A 287 -20.05 -15.03 35.25
CA ILE A 287 -21.04 -15.76 34.44
C ILE A 287 -20.99 -17.27 34.73
N LYS A 288 -19.78 -17.85 34.83
CA LYS A 288 -19.60 -19.27 35.19
C LYS A 288 -19.98 -19.59 36.64
N MET A 289 -19.65 -18.69 37.58
CA MET A 289 -19.99 -18.87 39.00
C MET A 289 -21.51 -19.01 39.21
N TYR A 290 -22.30 -18.29 38.42
CA TYR A 290 -23.77 -18.30 38.49
C TYR A 290 -24.44 -19.20 37.44
N ALA A 291 -23.67 -19.94 36.62
CA ALA A 291 -24.18 -20.75 35.50
C ALA A 291 -25.09 -19.96 34.53
N TRP A 292 -24.73 -18.71 34.26
CA TRP A 292 -25.49 -17.78 33.41
C TRP A 292 -25.13 -17.88 31.91
N GLU A 293 -24.32 -18.85 31.48
CA GLU A 293 -23.83 -18.93 30.10
C GLU A 293 -24.99 -18.99 29.11
N ASN A 294 -26.02 -19.79 29.41
CA ASN A 294 -27.20 -19.93 28.54
C ASN A 294 -28.06 -18.67 28.51
N ALA A 295 -28.10 -17.90 29.60
CA ALA A 295 -28.84 -16.64 29.65
C ALA A 295 -28.14 -15.59 28.78
N PHE A 296 -26.82 -15.44 28.89
CA PHE A 296 -26.04 -14.53 28.05
C PHE A 296 -26.00 -14.97 26.59
N ALA A 297 -25.94 -16.27 26.30
CA ALA A 297 -26.05 -16.79 24.94
C ALA A 297 -27.38 -16.36 24.29
N ARG A 298 -28.50 -16.53 25.01
CA ARG A 298 -29.81 -16.06 24.56
C ARG A 298 -29.86 -14.55 24.35
N VAL A 299 -29.24 -13.74 25.21
CA VAL A 299 -29.17 -12.28 25.01
C VAL A 299 -28.43 -11.93 23.70
N VAL A 300 -27.33 -12.61 23.40
CA VAL A 300 -26.59 -12.39 22.15
C VAL A 300 -27.42 -12.80 20.93
N ASP A 301 -28.17 -13.89 21.03
CA ASP A 301 -29.06 -14.38 19.99
C ASP A 301 -30.28 -13.45 19.81
N ASP A 302 -30.95 -13.04 20.88
CA ASP A 302 -32.12 -12.13 20.86
C ASP A 302 -31.77 -10.75 20.29
N LEU A 303 -30.56 -10.26 20.53
CA LEU A 303 -30.07 -9.02 19.92
C LEU A 303 -29.88 -9.17 18.39
N ASN A 304 -30.01 -10.38 17.84
CA ASN A 304 -29.89 -10.74 16.43
C ASN A 304 -28.67 -10.11 15.76
N ILE A 305 -27.59 -9.90 16.53
CA ILE A 305 -26.42 -9.13 16.07
C ILE A 305 -25.77 -9.90 14.92
N ARG A 306 -25.66 -11.22 15.07
CA ARG A 306 -25.04 -12.09 14.08
C ARG A 306 -25.89 -12.23 12.83
N GLU A 307 -27.21 -12.39 12.96
CA GLU A 307 -28.10 -12.46 11.79
C GLU A 307 -28.06 -11.16 10.98
N ASN A 308 -28.15 -10.03 11.67
CA ASN A 308 -28.01 -8.71 11.08
C ASN A 308 -26.66 -8.54 10.35
N GLU A 309 -25.57 -8.96 10.96
CA GLU A 309 -24.24 -8.96 10.32
C GLU A 309 -24.25 -9.85 9.07
N LEU A 310 -24.76 -11.08 9.17
CA LEU A 310 -24.77 -12.08 8.10
C LEU A 310 -25.58 -11.63 6.88
N VAL A 311 -26.72 -10.95 7.06
CA VAL A 311 -27.48 -10.36 5.94
C VAL A 311 -26.61 -9.40 5.12
N LYS A 312 -25.79 -8.58 5.80
CA LYS A 312 -24.89 -7.63 5.13
C LYS A 312 -23.67 -8.33 4.51
N VAL A 313 -23.14 -9.35 5.17
CA VAL A 313 -22.07 -10.20 4.60
C VAL A 313 -22.55 -10.89 3.33
N LYS A 314 -23.75 -11.49 3.33
CA LYS A 314 -24.35 -12.12 2.15
C LYS A 314 -24.53 -11.11 1.02
N ALA A 315 -25.06 -9.93 1.31
CA ALA A 315 -25.19 -8.86 0.32
C ALA A 315 -23.83 -8.44 -0.27
N ASN A 316 -22.79 -8.30 0.57
CA ASN A 316 -21.43 -8.02 0.11
C ASN A 316 -20.87 -9.12 -0.81
N SER A 317 -21.08 -10.39 -0.46
CA SER A 317 -20.67 -11.52 -1.29
C SER A 317 -21.35 -11.51 -2.65
N VAL A 318 -22.65 -11.17 -2.72
CA VAL A 318 -23.37 -11.02 -4.00
C VAL A 318 -22.75 -9.92 -4.85
N TRP A 319 -22.46 -8.74 -4.26
CA TRP A 319 -21.79 -7.66 -5.00
C TRP A 319 -20.40 -8.04 -5.48
N GLN A 320 -19.63 -8.76 -4.66
CA GLN A 320 -18.31 -9.26 -5.05
C GLN A 320 -18.41 -10.25 -6.21
N SER A 321 -19.39 -11.16 -6.18
CA SER A 321 -19.66 -12.09 -7.28
C SER A 321 -20.08 -11.36 -8.55
N LEU A 322 -20.88 -10.28 -8.46
CA LEU A 322 -21.25 -9.47 -9.61
C LEU A 322 -20.03 -8.77 -10.23
N VAL A 323 -19.16 -8.16 -9.42
CA VAL A 323 -17.92 -7.53 -9.92
C VAL A 323 -17.04 -8.55 -10.65
N MET A 324 -16.80 -9.72 -10.05
CA MET A 324 -15.98 -10.76 -10.64
C MET A 324 -16.63 -11.38 -11.88
N GLY A 325 -17.93 -11.66 -11.83
CA GLY A 325 -18.70 -12.21 -12.96
C GLY A 325 -18.69 -11.28 -14.17
N THR A 326 -18.97 -9.98 -13.97
CA THR A 326 -18.89 -8.98 -15.03
C THR A 326 -17.46 -8.84 -15.57
N PHE A 327 -16.44 -8.90 -14.71
CA PHE A 327 -15.04 -8.86 -15.15
C PHE A 327 -14.69 -10.05 -16.06
N TRP A 328 -15.03 -11.29 -15.69
CA TRP A 328 -14.73 -12.44 -16.55
C TRP A 328 -15.54 -12.43 -17.84
N ALA A 329 -16.83 -12.08 -17.78
CA ALA A 329 -17.70 -11.98 -18.96
C ALA A 329 -17.28 -10.86 -19.93
N SER A 330 -16.70 -9.76 -19.43
CA SER A 330 -16.30 -8.60 -20.24
C SER A 330 -15.45 -8.95 -21.45
N GLY A 331 -14.53 -9.90 -21.33
CA GLY A 331 -13.61 -10.27 -22.41
C GLY A 331 -14.35 -10.87 -23.60
N LYS A 332 -15.36 -11.69 -23.32
CA LYS A 332 -16.23 -12.27 -24.36
C LYS A 332 -17.16 -11.23 -24.97
N MET A 333 -17.70 -10.33 -24.15
CA MET A 333 -18.56 -9.23 -24.62
C MET A 333 -17.81 -8.26 -25.54
N ILE A 334 -16.58 -7.86 -25.20
CA ILE A 334 -15.73 -6.98 -26.02
C ILE A 334 -15.54 -7.58 -27.42
N ILE A 335 -15.18 -8.86 -27.48
CA ILE A 335 -14.95 -9.57 -28.74
C ILE A 335 -16.25 -9.71 -29.53
N LEU A 336 -17.36 -10.04 -28.87
CA LEU A 336 -18.68 -10.15 -29.50
C LEU A 336 -19.07 -8.84 -30.20
N PHE A 337 -18.95 -7.70 -29.50
CA PHE A 337 -19.27 -6.39 -30.08
C PHE A 337 -18.32 -6.01 -31.23
N ALA A 338 -17.01 -6.24 -31.07
CA ALA A 338 -16.03 -5.94 -32.10
C ALA A 338 -16.26 -6.75 -33.38
N ILE A 339 -16.48 -8.07 -33.26
CA ILE A 339 -16.74 -8.96 -34.40
C ILE A 339 -18.09 -8.65 -35.05
N THR A 340 -19.13 -8.38 -34.25
CA THR A 340 -20.45 -8.03 -34.80
C THR A 340 -20.36 -6.76 -35.64
N CYS A 341 -19.66 -5.73 -35.14
CA CYS A 341 -19.40 -4.50 -35.92
C CYS A 341 -18.59 -4.77 -37.19
N PHE A 342 -17.63 -5.70 -37.14
CA PHE A 342 -16.82 -6.10 -38.29
C PHE A 342 -17.63 -6.79 -39.38
N ILE A 343 -18.59 -7.66 -39.00
CA ILE A 343 -19.51 -8.30 -39.95
C ILE A 343 -20.49 -7.28 -40.54
N LEU A 344 -21.05 -6.39 -39.71
CA LEU A 344 -22.01 -5.37 -40.15
C LEU A 344 -21.40 -4.35 -41.12
N THR A 345 -20.09 -4.13 -41.06
CA THR A 345 -19.35 -3.28 -42.01
C THR A 345 -19.02 -3.97 -43.33
N GLY A 346 -19.50 -5.21 -43.53
CA GLY A 346 -19.35 -5.96 -44.78
C GLY A 346 -18.02 -6.69 -44.94
N ASN A 347 -17.19 -6.75 -43.89
CA ASN A 347 -15.89 -7.41 -43.97
C ASN A 347 -16.00 -8.93 -43.88
N GLN A 348 -15.11 -9.64 -44.58
CA GLN A 348 -15.04 -11.10 -44.50
C GLN A 348 -14.30 -11.57 -43.26
N LEU A 349 -14.92 -12.54 -42.59
CA LEU A 349 -14.48 -13.09 -41.33
C LEU A 349 -13.46 -14.22 -41.55
N THR A 350 -12.28 -14.10 -40.96
CA THR A 350 -11.22 -15.11 -41.04
C THR A 350 -10.79 -15.56 -39.65
N ALA A 351 -10.45 -16.85 -39.51
CA ALA A 351 -10.03 -17.42 -38.23
C ALA A 351 -8.77 -16.73 -37.67
N GLU A 352 -7.83 -16.39 -38.55
CA GLU A 352 -6.62 -15.61 -38.25
C GLU A 352 -6.97 -14.27 -37.58
N ARG A 353 -7.79 -13.44 -38.23
CA ARG A 353 -8.14 -12.10 -37.72
C ARG A 353 -8.88 -12.16 -36.38
N ILE A 354 -9.82 -13.09 -36.24
CA ILE A 354 -10.56 -13.25 -34.97
C ILE A 354 -9.62 -13.67 -33.85
N PHE A 355 -8.73 -14.63 -34.11
CA PHE A 355 -7.82 -15.12 -33.10
C PHE A 355 -6.87 -14.02 -32.64
N VAL A 356 -6.26 -13.31 -33.59
CA VAL A 356 -5.35 -12.19 -33.28
C VAL A 356 -6.09 -11.10 -32.51
N ALA A 357 -7.29 -10.71 -32.94
CA ALA A 357 -8.10 -9.72 -32.22
C ALA A 357 -8.48 -10.19 -30.80
N MET A 358 -8.88 -11.45 -30.63
CA MET A 358 -9.19 -12.03 -29.32
C MET A 358 -7.98 -12.02 -28.39
N ALA A 359 -6.79 -12.38 -28.89
CA ALA A 359 -5.56 -12.37 -28.11
C ALA A 359 -5.16 -10.94 -27.70
N LEU A 360 -5.21 -9.98 -28.64
CA LEU A 360 -4.88 -8.58 -28.38
C LEU A 360 -5.84 -7.92 -27.37
N TYR A 361 -7.16 -8.16 -27.49
CA TYR A 361 -8.13 -7.65 -26.51
C TYR A 361 -7.91 -8.24 -25.11
N ASN A 362 -7.69 -9.56 -25.00
CA ASN A 362 -7.47 -10.19 -23.70
C ASN A 362 -6.17 -9.70 -23.03
N ALA A 363 -5.11 -9.50 -23.81
CA ALA A 363 -3.84 -8.98 -23.33
C ALA A 363 -3.97 -7.53 -22.82
N CYS A 364 -4.65 -6.66 -23.58
CA CYS A 364 -4.88 -5.26 -23.18
C CYS A 364 -5.83 -5.13 -21.98
N ARG A 365 -6.77 -6.06 -21.80
CA ARG A 365 -7.84 -5.95 -20.81
C ARG A 365 -7.31 -5.93 -19.37
N LEU A 366 -6.44 -6.87 -18.99
CA LEU A 366 -5.98 -7.00 -17.60
C LEU A 366 -5.24 -5.75 -17.11
N PRO A 367 -4.25 -5.19 -17.84
CA PRO A 367 -3.57 -3.97 -17.42
C PRO A 367 -4.51 -2.77 -17.25
N VAL A 368 -5.42 -2.56 -18.21
CA VAL A 368 -6.29 -1.37 -18.24
C VAL A 368 -7.40 -1.45 -17.20
N THR A 369 -8.04 -2.61 -17.05
CA THR A 369 -9.26 -2.72 -16.21
C THR A 369 -8.97 -3.10 -14.76
N LEU A 370 -7.84 -3.74 -14.47
CA LEU A 370 -7.53 -4.26 -13.13
C LEU A 370 -6.28 -3.64 -12.53
N PHE A 371 -5.18 -3.57 -13.27
CA PHE A 371 -3.90 -3.10 -12.71
C PHE A 371 -3.89 -1.59 -12.47
N VAL A 372 -4.53 -0.78 -13.32
CA VAL A 372 -4.64 0.67 -13.10
C VAL A 372 -5.41 1.01 -11.81
N PRO A 373 -6.61 0.46 -11.55
CA PRO A 373 -7.29 0.67 -10.27
C PRO A 373 -6.46 0.27 -9.06
N PHE A 374 -5.78 -0.89 -9.11
CA PHE A 374 -4.91 -1.32 -8.01
C PHE A 374 -3.70 -0.39 -7.84
N ALA A 375 -3.08 0.05 -8.93
CA ALA A 375 -1.97 0.98 -8.89
C ALA A 375 -2.37 2.29 -8.22
N LEU A 376 -3.53 2.86 -8.59
CA LEU A 376 -4.07 4.06 -7.95
C LEU A 376 -4.38 3.80 -6.48
N GLN A 377 -5.10 2.72 -6.16
CA GLN A 377 -5.47 2.36 -4.79
C GLN A 377 -4.23 2.26 -3.89
N PHE A 378 -3.27 1.41 -4.25
CA PHE A 378 -2.08 1.18 -3.42
C PHE A 378 -1.16 2.40 -3.35
N LEU A 379 -1.11 3.22 -4.41
CA LEU A 379 -0.37 4.48 -4.39
C LEU A 379 -1.00 5.48 -3.41
N PHE A 380 -2.32 5.66 -3.44
CA PHE A 380 -3.03 6.54 -2.51
C PHE A 380 -2.86 6.07 -1.06
N GLU A 381 -3.09 4.78 -0.81
CA GLU A 381 -2.94 4.20 0.52
C GLU A 381 -1.50 4.32 1.03
N SER A 382 -0.50 4.07 0.18
CA SER A 382 0.91 4.21 0.54
C SER A 382 1.30 5.66 0.83
N ASN A 383 0.75 6.63 0.10
CA ASN A 383 1.00 8.05 0.35
C ASN A 383 0.43 8.47 1.72
N VAL A 384 -0.80 8.04 2.04
CA VAL A 384 -1.39 8.26 3.36
C VAL A 384 -0.53 7.61 4.45
N SER A 385 -0.05 6.38 4.22
CA SER A 385 0.84 5.69 5.14
C SER A 385 2.18 6.40 5.35
N LEU A 386 2.83 6.87 4.29
CA LEU A 386 4.04 7.68 4.40
C LEU A 386 3.81 8.97 5.18
N ARG A 387 2.66 9.63 5.00
CA ARG A 387 2.31 10.84 5.78
C ARG A 387 2.11 10.53 7.27
N ARG A 388 1.48 9.40 7.60
CA ARG A 388 1.32 8.97 9.00
C ARG A 388 2.65 8.63 9.66
N VAL A 389 3.52 7.91 8.95
CA VAL A 389 4.89 7.63 9.40
C VAL A 389 5.68 8.94 9.58
N GLN A 390 5.59 9.86 8.62
CA GLN A 390 6.24 11.17 8.72
C GLN A 390 5.78 11.94 9.96
N ALA A 391 4.46 12.03 10.19
CA ALA A 391 3.91 12.71 11.35
C ALA A 391 4.39 12.09 12.68
N PHE A 392 4.62 10.78 12.72
CA PHE A 392 5.21 10.09 13.87
C PHE A 392 6.71 10.41 14.05
N LEU A 393 7.47 10.46 12.96
CA LEU A 393 8.90 10.79 12.98
C LEU A 393 9.18 12.25 13.39
N GLU A 394 8.24 13.15 13.15
CA GLU A 394 8.33 14.58 13.49
C GLU A 394 7.98 14.90 14.95
N LEU A 395 7.55 13.91 15.76
CA LEU A 395 7.30 14.13 17.19
C LEU A 395 8.60 14.52 17.93
N GLU A 396 8.51 15.42 18.90
CA GLU A 396 9.66 15.91 19.68
C GLU A 396 10.34 14.80 20.48
N GLU A 397 11.67 14.75 20.43
CA GLU A 397 12.50 13.78 21.16
C GLU A 397 12.95 14.32 22.53
N TYR A 398 13.39 13.45 23.44
CA TYR A 398 13.82 13.81 24.79
C TYR A 398 14.98 14.82 24.84
N GLU A 399 16.06 14.56 24.10
CA GLU A 399 17.28 15.38 24.13
C GLU A 399 16.99 16.83 23.72
N GLN A 400 16.08 17.03 22.77
CA GLN A 400 15.64 18.36 22.32
C GLN A 400 14.85 19.11 23.39
N LEU A 401 14.12 18.39 24.25
CA LEU A 401 13.39 18.98 25.37
C LEU A 401 14.33 19.41 26.50
N GLU A 402 15.39 18.65 26.79
CA GLU A 402 16.43 19.04 27.75
C GLU A 402 17.21 20.27 27.26
N GLU A 403 17.66 20.31 26.00
CA GLU A 403 18.34 21.48 25.46
C GLU A 403 17.44 22.73 25.46
N SER A 404 16.19 22.59 25.01
CA SER A 404 15.24 23.71 24.98
C SER A 404 14.91 24.24 26.38
N SER A 405 14.72 23.35 27.36
CA SER A 405 14.47 23.75 28.75
C SER A 405 15.71 24.36 29.42
N THR A 406 16.91 23.89 29.09
CA THR A 406 18.17 24.46 29.59
C THR A 406 18.40 25.87 29.01
N ILE A 407 18.15 26.08 27.72
CA ILE A 407 18.24 27.39 27.06
C ILE A 407 17.20 28.36 27.65
N GLN A 408 15.97 27.90 27.87
CA GLN A 408 14.89 28.72 28.44
C GLN A 408 15.17 29.09 29.91
N ASN A 409 15.67 28.15 30.71
CA ASN A 409 16.07 28.40 32.09
C ASN A 409 17.31 29.32 32.18
N GLY A 410 18.27 29.20 31.25
CA GLY A 410 19.42 30.11 31.15
C GLY A 410 19.01 31.55 30.82
N HIS A 411 18.03 31.73 29.92
CA HIS A 411 17.46 33.05 29.63
C HIS A 411 16.68 33.65 30.81
N ILE A 412 15.97 32.83 31.58
CA ILE A 412 15.27 33.28 32.79
C ILE A 412 16.29 33.68 33.87
N PHE A 413 17.34 32.89 34.10
CA PHE A 413 18.40 33.22 35.06
C PHE A 413 19.16 34.50 34.68
N SER A 414 19.45 34.71 33.40
CA SER A 414 20.03 35.97 32.90
C SER A 414 19.11 37.17 33.15
N LYS A 415 17.79 37.02 33.00
CA LYS A 415 16.81 38.09 33.21
C LYS A 415 16.62 38.45 34.70
N TYR A 416 16.86 37.49 35.61
CA TYR A 416 16.86 37.73 37.05
C TYR A 416 18.20 38.31 37.56
N ALA A 417 19.33 37.93 36.94
CA ALA A 417 20.64 38.50 37.26
C ALA A 417 20.77 39.98 36.85
N ASP A 418 20.13 40.40 35.75
CA ASP A 418 20.08 41.82 35.32
C ASP A 418 19.09 42.68 36.13
N GLY A 419 18.23 42.06 36.95
CA GLY A 419 17.18 42.75 37.72
C GLY A 419 17.55 43.06 39.17
N SER A 420 18.69 42.60 39.67
CA SER A 420 19.06 42.72 41.10
C SER A 420 20.11 43.79 41.41
N ASP A 421 20.53 44.61 40.43
CA ASP A 421 21.64 45.57 40.62
C ASP A 421 21.21 47.05 40.63
N SER A 422 19.90 47.36 40.67
CA SER A 422 19.42 48.75 40.61
C SER A 422 18.79 49.33 41.88
N ASP A 423 18.53 48.56 42.94
CA ASP A 423 17.71 49.02 44.08
C ASP A 423 18.44 49.15 45.44
N GLU A 424 19.78 49.26 45.46
CA GLU A 424 20.53 49.39 46.73
C GLU A 424 21.34 50.69 46.90
N LYS A 425 20.96 51.79 46.22
CA LYS A 425 21.57 53.12 46.44
C LYS A 425 20.60 54.30 46.38
N VAL A 426 19.57 54.33 47.24
CA VAL A 426 18.88 55.59 47.58
C VAL A 426 18.56 55.59 49.08
N GLY A 427 19.50 56.01 49.91
CA GLY A 427 19.30 56.03 51.36
C GLY A 427 20.46 56.58 52.17
N ALA A 428 21.08 57.69 51.76
CA ALA A 428 21.90 58.52 52.65
C ALA A 428 22.32 59.82 51.95
N ARG A 429 21.62 60.92 52.22
CA ARG A 429 22.13 62.30 52.35
C ARG A 429 20.97 63.29 52.30
N GLU A 430 20.61 63.84 53.46
CA GLU A 430 20.39 65.28 53.67
C GLU A 430 20.08 65.53 55.15
N ALA A 431 21.11 65.95 55.88
CA ALA A 431 21.03 66.61 57.17
C ALA A 431 22.13 67.67 57.18
N ASN A 432 21.79 68.85 56.66
CA ASN A 432 22.15 70.20 57.13
C ASN A 432 21.73 71.24 56.09
#